data_AF-A0A661WLE7-F1
#
_entry.id   AF-A0A661WLE7-F1
#
_cell.length_a   1.000
_cell.length_b   1.000
_cell.length_c   1.000
_cell.angle_alpha   90.00
_cell.angle_beta   90.00
_cell.angle_gamma   90.00
#
_symmetry.space_group_name_H-M   'P 1'
#
loop_
_entity.id
_entity.type
_entity.pdbx_description
1 polymer ?
#
loop_
_entity_poly.entity_id
_entity_poly.type
_entity_poly.pdbx_seq_one_letter_code
_entity_poly.pdbx_strand_id
1 'polypeptide(L)'
;MPTTFESLPSYISLNEAGRRLDLNLLRLQDLIRAGTLNAARIKGETVVDEEKVDEIVSKPKKEDLEEYKQFAHLAGKKIWATEAARRYGVLRSTISRWARLGYIARLDSDGYRVYLDEQDVAYCAAIYEERGGQGKRVFNRDGTPYKTKAEREAKEKEKEE
;
A
#
# COMPACT_ATOMS: atom_id res chain seq x y z
N MET A 1 32.48 3.22 -31.19
CA MET A 1 31.32 3.77 -30.47
C MET A 1 30.28 2.65 -30.38
N PRO A 2 30.07 2.02 -29.21
CA PRO A 2 28.94 1.11 -29.07
C PRO A 2 27.65 1.95 -29.10
N THR A 3 26.78 1.67 -30.07
CA THR A 3 25.41 2.16 -30.07
C THR A 3 24.69 1.52 -28.89
N THR A 4 24.47 2.28 -27.82
CA THR A 4 23.47 1.94 -26.80
C THR A 4 22.12 1.82 -27.52
N PHE A 5 21.66 0.59 -27.75
CA PHE A 5 20.24 0.35 -28.01
C PHE A 5 19.53 0.73 -26.71
N GLU A 6 19.03 1.97 -26.61
CA GLU A 6 17.98 2.30 -25.65
C GLU A 6 16.88 1.27 -25.85
N SER A 7 16.67 0.42 -24.85
CA SER A 7 15.60 -0.57 -24.86
C SER A 7 14.29 0.15 -25.20
N LEU A 8 13.60 -0.34 -26.23
CA LEU A 8 12.29 0.18 -26.59
C LEU A 8 11.42 0.18 -25.34
N PRO A 9 10.79 1.31 -24.95
CA PRO A 9 9.82 1.30 -23.87
C PRO A 9 8.76 0.26 -24.23
N SER A 10 8.71 -0.81 -23.45
CA SER A 10 7.82 -1.93 -23.71
C SER A 10 6.43 -1.52 -23.24
N TYR A 11 5.48 -1.54 -24.15
CA TYR A 11 4.10 -1.18 -23.86
C TYR A 11 3.24 -2.43 -23.90
N ILE A 12 2.53 -2.68 -22.80
CA ILE A 12 1.58 -3.79 -22.68
C ILE A 12 0.14 -3.26 -22.79
N SER A 13 -0.74 -4.08 -23.36
CA SER A 13 -2.16 -3.70 -23.48
C SER A 13 -2.82 -3.54 -22.10
N LEU A 14 -3.87 -2.72 -21.99
CA LEU A 14 -4.66 -2.57 -20.76
C LEU A 14 -5.14 -3.91 -20.15
N ASN A 15 -5.48 -4.87 -21.02
CA ASN A 15 -5.95 -6.18 -20.60
C ASN A 15 -4.81 -7.03 -20.01
N GLU A 16 -3.64 -6.96 -20.63
CA GLU A 16 -2.44 -7.65 -20.16
C GLU A 16 -1.89 -7.02 -18.87
N ALA A 17 -1.90 -5.70 -18.77
CA ALA A 17 -1.61 -4.97 -17.54
C ALA A 17 -2.59 -5.36 -16.42
N GLY A 18 -3.89 -5.49 -16.72
CA GLY A 18 -4.89 -5.92 -15.76
C GLY A 18 -4.67 -7.34 -15.24
N ARG A 19 -4.25 -8.26 -16.12
CA ARG A 19 -3.89 -9.63 -15.72
C ARG A 19 -2.62 -9.68 -14.87
N ARG A 20 -1.60 -8.88 -15.16
CA ARG A 20 -0.36 -8.84 -14.36
C ARG A 20 -0.55 -8.18 -13.00
N LEU A 21 -1.39 -7.14 -12.93
CA LEU A 21 -1.65 -6.39 -11.70
C LEU A 21 -2.77 -6.98 -10.83
N ASP A 22 -3.51 -7.99 -11.33
CA ASP A 22 -4.79 -8.44 -10.76
C ASP A 22 -5.75 -7.27 -10.47
N LEU A 23 -5.71 -6.25 -11.32
CA LEU A 23 -6.52 -5.04 -11.17
C LEU A 23 -7.64 -5.00 -12.20
N ASN A 24 -8.83 -4.62 -11.74
CA ASN A 24 -9.98 -4.40 -12.61
C ASN A 24 -9.73 -3.18 -13.53
N LEU A 25 -10.22 -3.24 -14.78
CA LEU A 25 -10.04 -2.20 -15.81
C LEU A 25 -10.36 -0.79 -15.32
N LEU A 26 -11.38 -0.66 -14.46
CA LEU A 26 -11.79 0.62 -13.88
C LEU A 26 -10.70 1.25 -13.00
N ARG A 27 -10.02 0.43 -12.18
CA ARG A 27 -8.92 0.92 -11.33
C ARG A 27 -7.68 1.27 -12.15
N LEU A 28 -7.42 0.54 -13.23
CA LEU A 28 -6.34 0.89 -14.17
C LEU A 28 -6.62 2.24 -14.85
N GLN A 29 -7.85 2.49 -15.27
CA GLN A 29 -8.23 3.80 -15.82
C GLN A 29 -8.09 4.94 -14.80
N ASP A 30 -8.43 4.70 -13.54
CA ASP A 30 -8.22 5.68 -12.47
C ASP A 30 -6.73 5.95 -12.25
N LEU A 31 -5.86 4.93 -12.31
CA LEU A 31 -4.41 5.08 -12.18
C LEU A 31 -3.78 5.83 -13.36
N ILE A 32 -4.32 5.63 -14.57
CA ILE A 32 -3.93 6.40 -15.77
C ILE A 32 -4.39 7.84 -15.62
N ARG A 33 -5.63 8.08 -15.17
CA ARG A 33 -6.17 9.43 -14.96
C ARG A 33 -5.44 10.18 -13.84
N ALA A 34 -5.00 9.47 -12.81
CA ALA A 34 -4.16 9.99 -11.75
C ALA A 34 -2.71 10.27 -12.20
N GLY A 35 -2.32 9.92 -13.44
CA GLY A 35 -0.97 10.10 -13.97
C GLY A 35 0.07 9.19 -13.33
N THR A 36 -0.36 8.16 -12.58
CA THR A 36 0.54 7.19 -11.96
C THR A 36 1.04 6.18 -12.99
N LEU A 37 0.19 5.84 -13.97
CA LEU A 37 0.54 5.05 -15.14
C LEU A 37 0.63 5.95 -16.37
N ASN A 38 1.74 5.86 -17.10
CA ASN A 38 1.83 6.46 -18.43
C ASN A 38 1.11 5.53 -19.39
N ALA A 39 0.02 6.02 -19.98
CA ALA A 39 -0.67 5.32 -21.04
C ALA A 39 -0.52 6.10 -22.35
N ALA A 40 -0.12 5.40 -23.40
CA ALA A 40 -0.11 5.91 -24.76
C ALA A 40 -1.30 5.32 -25.53
N ARG A 41 -1.88 6.11 -26.43
CA ARG A 41 -2.90 5.59 -27.35
C ARG A 41 -2.24 5.29 -28.69
N ILE A 42 -2.08 4.02 -29.03
CA ILE A 42 -1.51 3.59 -30.31
C ILE A 42 -2.61 2.90 -31.10
N LYS A 43 -2.88 3.37 -32.32
CA LYS A 43 -3.91 2.81 -33.24
C LYS A 43 -5.30 2.63 -32.62
N GLY A 44 -5.68 3.51 -31.70
CA GLY A 44 -7.00 3.48 -31.03
C GLY A 44 -7.05 2.65 -29.75
N GLU A 45 -6.01 1.86 -29.47
CA GLU A 45 -5.85 1.01 -28.29
C GLU A 45 -5.03 1.71 -27.21
N THR A 46 -5.40 1.55 -25.93
CA THR A 46 -4.69 2.14 -24.80
C THR A 46 -3.64 1.15 -24.30
N VAL A 47 -2.38 1.54 -24.44
CA VAL A 47 -1.20 0.75 -24.09
C VAL A 47 -0.54 1.41 -22.88
N VAL A 48 -0.08 0.61 -21.93
CA VAL A 48 0.50 1.04 -20.66
C VAL A 48 1.96 0.63 -20.62
N ASP A 49 2.80 1.50 -20.08
CA ASP A 49 4.23 1.28 -19.91
C ASP A 49 4.53 0.09 -18.96
N GLU A 50 5.24 -0.93 -19.43
CA GLU A 50 5.54 -2.16 -18.69
C GLU A 50 6.45 -1.89 -17.48
N GLU A 51 7.43 -1.01 -17.60
CA GLU A 51 8.37 -0.71 -16.50
C GLU A 51 7.64 -0.13 -15.28
N LYS A 52 6.68 0.77 -15.52
CA LYS A 52 5.84 1.32 -14.43
C LYS A 52 4.85 0.31 -13.88
N VAL A 53 4.37 -0.61 -14.71
CA VAL A 53 3.50 -1.70 -14.26
C VAL A 53 4.28 -2.62 -13.33
N ASP A 54 5.49 -3.01 -13.69
CA ASP A 54 6.35 -3.84 -12.85
C ASP A 54 6.80 -3.10 -11.58
N GLU A 55 7.04 -1.78 -11.63
CA GLU A 55 7.27 -0.97 -10.42
C GLU A 55 6.05 -0.95 -9.48
N ILE A 56 4.82 -0.98 -10.01
CA ILE A 56 3.60 -1.00 -9.20
C ILE A 56 3.31 -2.41 -8.67
N VAL A 57 3.56 -3.46 -9.46
CA VAL A 57 3.51 -4.85 -9.02
C VAL A 57 4.55 -5.10 -7.92
N SER A 58 5.75 -4.52 -8.06
CA SER A 58 6.87 -4.64 -7.12
C SER A 58 6.70 -3.79 -5.86
N LYS A 59 5.71 -2.89 -5.79
CA LYS A 59 5.35 -2.24 -4.52
C LYS A 59 4.65 -3.29 -3.64
N PRO A 60 5.30 -3.75 -2.55
CA PRO A 60 4.69 -4.76 -1.70
C PRO A 60 3.39 -4.19 -1.14
N LYS A 61 2.28 -4.90 -1.41
CA LYS A 61 1.02 -4.61 -0.73
C LYS A 61 1.25 -4.83 0.77
N LYS A 62 0.46 -4.17 1.61
CA LYS A 62 0.54 -4.36 3.08
C LYS A 62 0.49 -5.84 3.48
N GLU A 63 -0.27 -6.61 2.72
CA GLU A 63 -0.56 -8.03 2.93
C GLU A 63 0.67 -8.92 2.73
N ASP A 64 1.66 -8.47 1.95
CA ASP A 64 2.88 -9.23 1.65
C ASP A 64 4.01 -9.01 2.66
N LEU A 65 3.87 -8.05 3.58
CA LEU A 65 4.88 -7.74 4.58
C LEU A 65 4.92 -8.82 5.67
N GLU A 66 6.12 -9.30 6.00
CA GLU A 66 6.32 -10.30 7.06
C GLU A 66 5.77 -9.81 8.41
N GLU A 67 5.93 -8.52 8.70
CA GLU A 67 5.35 -7.82 9.85
C GLU A 67 3.81 -7.96 9.90
N TYR A 68 3.12 -8.00 8.75
CA TYR A 68 1.67 -8.20 8.69
C TYR A 68 1.28 -9.66 8.91
N LYS A 69 2.11 -10.60 8.43
CA LYS A 69 1.90 -12.04 8.60
C LYS A 69 2.05 -12.48 10.06
N GLN A 70 2.85 -11.80 10.86
CA GLN A 70 2.94 -12.05 12.30
C GLN A 70 1.58 -11.92 13.00
N PHE A 71 0.74 -10.99 12.53
CA PHE A 71 -0.59 -10.74 13.06
C PHE A 71 -1.71 -11.54 12.37
N ALA A 72 -1.38 -12.50 11.48
CA ALA A 72 -2.38 -13.30 10.77
C ALA A 72 -3.31 -14.09 11.70
N HIS A 73 -2.87 -14.41 12.92
CA HIS A 73 -3.69 -15.06 13.96
C HIS A 73 -4.81 -14.15 14.53
N LEU A 74 -4.81 -12.86 14.18
CA LEU A 74 -5.82 -11.87 14.55
C LEU A 74 -6.74 -11.50 13.37
N ALA A 75 -6.48 -12.05 12.18
CA ALA A 75 -7.24 -11.76 10.97
C ALA A 75 -8.75 -12.04 11.21
N GLY A 76 -9.59 -11.07 10.87
CA GLY A 76 -11.05 -11.21 10.98
C GLY A 76 -11.61 -11.15 12.41
N LYS A 77 -10.76 -10.95 13.43
CA LYS A 77 -11.25 -10.65 14.79
C LYS A 77 -11.74 -9.22 14.86
N LYS A 78 -12.96 -9.05 15.37
CA LYS A 78 -13.58 -7.75 15.56
C LYS A 78 -13.10 -7.12 16.86
N ILE A 79 -12.47 -5.95 16.77
CA ILE A 79 -12.11 -5.13 17.94
C ILE A 79 -12.70 -3.72 17.80
N TRP A 80 -13.25 -3.16 18.87
CA TRP A 80 -13.72 -1.77 18.83
C TRP A 80 -12.59 -0.80 19.18
N ALA A 81 -12.66 0.44 18.68
CA ALA A 81 -11.57 1.43 18.79
C ALA A 81 -11.09 1.71 20.23
N THR A 82 -11.99 1.72 21.22
CA THR A 82 -11.64 1.92 22.64
C THR A 82 -10.90 0.73 23.25
N GLU A 83 -11.23 -0.50 22.86
CA GLU A 83 -10.53 -1.71 23.33
C GLU A 83 -9.15 -1.78 22.69
N ALA A 84 -9.08 -1.52 21.38
CA ALA A 84 -7.83 -1.40 20.64
C ALA A 84 -6.89 -0.36 21.28
N ALA A 85 -7.42 0.81 21.67
CA ALA A 85 -6.62 1.84 22.33
C ALA A 85 -6.00 1.38 23.65
N ARG A 86 -6.72 0.55 24.41
CA ARG A 86 -6.24 0.00 25.69
C ARG A 86 -5.23 -1.12 25.49
N ARG A 87 -5.48 -2.03 24.54
CA ARG A 87 -4.60 -3.17 24.27
C ARG A 87 -3.26 -2.76 23.68
N TYR A 88 -3.29 -1.82 22.73
CA TYR A 88 -2.10 -1.45 21.95
C TYR A 88 -1.48 -0.12 22.38
N GLY A 89 -2.02 0.54 23.41
CA GLY A 89 -1.48 1.82 23.91
C GLY A 89 -1.59 3.00 22.94
N VAL A 90 -2.33 2.86 21.84
CA VAL A 90 -2.50 3.91 20.82
C VAL A 90 -3.73 4.76 21.14
N LEU A 91 -3.63 6.09 21.00
CA LEU A 91 -4.79 6.97 21.20
C LEU A 91 -5.96 6.58 20.29
N ARG A 92 -7.17 6.55 20.86
CA ARG A 92 -8.42 6.29 20.13
C ARG A 92 -8.58 7.19 18.90
N SER A 93 -8.20 8.46 19.02
CA SER A 93 -8.25 9.43 17.91
C SER A 93 -7.36 9.03 16.74
N THR A 94 -6.16 8.49 17.02
CA THR A 94 -5.22 7.97 16.01
C THR A 94 -5.80 6.75 15.30
N ILE A 95 -6.33 5.78 16.04
CA ILE A 95 -6.98 4.58 15.48
C ILE A 95 -8.19 4.98 14.61
N SER A 96 -9.00 5.92 15.10
CA SER A 96 -10.17 6.42 14.37
C SER A 96 -9.77 7.14 13.09
N ARG A 97 -8.63 7.86 13.11
CA ARG A 97 -8.05 8.48 11.91
C ARG A 97 -7.56 7.44 10.92
N TRP A 98 -6.88 6.38 11.35
CA TRP A 98 -6.43 5.28 10.49
C TRP A 98 -7.62 4.56 9.82
N ALA A 99 -8.68 4.29 10.59
CA ALA A 99 -9.92 3.73 10.05
C ALA A 99 -10.66 4.70 9.10
N ARG A 100 -10.47 6.02 9.22
CA ARG A 100 -11.01 7.01 8.26
C ARG A 100 -10.18 7.10 6.98
N LEU A 101 -8.87 6.92 7.09
CA LEU A 101 -7.96 6.93 5.96
C LEU A 101 -7.94 5.60 5.20
N GLY A 102 -8.64 4.57 5.68
CA GLY A 102 -8.70 3.25 5.05
C GLY A 102 -7.44 2.41 5.31
N TYR A 103 -6.67 2.74 6.36
CA TYR A 103 -5.52 1.91 6.73
C TYR A 103 -5.95 0.62 7.44
N ILE A 104 -7.07 0.71 8.17
CA ILE A 104 -7.69 -0.37 8.93
C ILE A 104 -9.06 -0.64 8.33
N ALA A 105 -9.34 -1.91 8.04
CA ALA A 105 -10.64 -2.36 7.58
C ALA A 105 -11.70 -2.20 8.69
N ARG A 106 -12.86 -1.65 8.31
CA ARG A 106 -14.04 -1.64 9.18
C ARG A 106 -14.85 -2.88 8.86
N LEU A 107 -15.01 -3.74 9.85
CA LEU A 107 -15.73 -5.00 9.69
C LEU A 107 -17.23 -4.82 9.90
N ASP A 108 -17.61 -3.99 10.87
CA ASP A 108 -19.00 -3.85 11.28
C ASP A 108 -19.25 -2.52 12.02
N SER A 109 -20.52 -2.15 12.15
CA SER A 109 -20.92 -1.01 12.97
C SER A 109 -22.27 -1.23 13.61
N ASP A 110 -22.33 -1.06 14.92
CA ASP A 110 -23.54 -1.21 15.74
C ASP A 110 -24.21 0.15 16.02
N GLY A 111 -24.01 1.13 15.12
CA GLY A 111 -24.45 2.53 15.27
C GLY A 111 -23.68 3.35 16.32
N TYR A 112 -23.35 2.76 17.46
CA TYR A 112 -22.58 3.37 18.55
C TYR A 112 -21.09 3.01 18.53
N ARG A 113 -20.77 1.82 18.01
CA ARG A 113 -19.41 1.27 17.98
C ARG A 113 -19.03 0.87 16.57
N VAL A 114 -17.81 1.19 16.19
CA VAL A 114 -17.19 0.73 14.94
C VAL A 114 -16.26 -0.42 15.30
N TYR A 115 -16.51 -1.57 14.69
CA TYR A 115 -15.66 -2.74 14.78
C TYR A 115 -14.64 -2.69 13.65
N LEU A 116 -13.39 -2.85 14.04
CA LEU A 116 -12.21 -2.82 13.20
C LEU A 116 -11.60 -4.21 13.16
N ASP A 117 -10.82 -4.49 12.12
CA ASP A 117 -10.00 -5.69 12.07
C ASP A 117 -8.82 -5.56 13.05
N GLU A 118 -8.69 -6.54 13.96
CA GLU A 118 -7.64 -6.55 14.99
C GLU A 118 -6.24 -6.74 14.40
N GLN A 119 -6.10 -7.47 13.28
CA GLN A 119 -4.81 -7.64 12.59
C GLN A 119 -4.29 -6.30 12.06
N ASP A 120 -5.15 -5.55 11.37
CA ASP A 120 -4.79 -4.24 10.83
C ASP A 120 -4.42 -3.25 11.94
N VAL A 121 -5.15 -3.29 13.05
CA VAL A 121 -4.86 -2.47 14.24
C VAL A 121 -3.51 -2.83 14.83
N ALA A 122 -3.23 -4.12 15.02
CA ALA A 122 -1.98 -4.59 15.61
C ALA A 122 -0.77 -4.20 14.77
N TYR A 123 -0.88 -4.39 13.45
CA TYR A 123 0.14 -3.97 12.49
C TYR A 123 0.37 -2.45 12.52
N CYS A 124 -0.71 -1.66 12.49
CA CYS A 124 -0.57 -0.20 12.58
C CYS A 124 0.01 0.26 13.91
N ALA A 125 -0.30 -0.44 15.01
CA ALA A 125 0.23 -0.13 16.33
C ALA A 125 1.73 -0.40 16.41
N ALA A 126 2.20 -1.56 15.93
CA ALA A 126 3.62 -1.92 15.93
C ALA A 126 4.47 -0.86 15.20
N ILE A 127 4.04 -0.46 14.00
CA ILE A 127 4.74 0.58 13.22
C ILE A 127 4.69 1.94 13.92
N TYR A 128 3.57 2.25 14.58
CA TYR A 128 3.43 3.49 15.31
C TYR A 128 4.31 3.54 16.56
N GLU A 129 4.55 2.41 17.21
CA GLU A 129 5.47 2.34 18.36
C GLU A 129 6.92 2.57 17.91
N GLU A 130 7.35 1.97 16.81
CA GLU A 130 8.71 2.14 16.28
C GLU A 130 8.99 3.53 15.70
N ARG A 131 8.03 4.06 14.93
CA ARG A 131 8.25 5.24 14.07
C ARG A 131 7.40 6.45 14.46
N GLY A 132 6.54 6.29 15.46
CA GLY A 132 5.63 7.32 15.94
C GLY A 132 6.35 8.56 16.46
N GLY A 133 5.63 9.67 16.45
CA GLY A 133 6.12 10.94 16.97
C GLY A 133 5.27 12.10 16.50
N GLN A 134 5.29 13.19 17.28
CA GLN A 134 4.58 14.41 16.92
C GLN A 134 5.10 14.95 15.59
N GLY A 135 4.19 15.22 14.64
CA GLY A 135 4.51 15.77 13.32
C GLY A 135 5.10 14.77 12.31
N LYS A 136 5.31 13.50 12.68
CA LYS A 136 5.87 12.48 11.77
C LYS A 136 4.78 11.76 10.98
N ARG A 137 5.02 11.56 9.69
CA ARG A 137 4.15 10.76 8.83
C ARG A 137 4.56 9.29 8.92
N VAL A 138 3.71 8.48 9.55
CA VAL A 138 3.97 7.06 9.81
C VAL A 138 3.53 6.17 8.65
N PHE A 139 2.49 6.58 7.91
CA PHE A 139 1.91 5.78 6.82
C PHE A 139 1.81 6.55 5.50
N ASN A 140 1.97 5.83 4.39
CA ASN A 140 1.61 6.27 3.05
C ASN A 140 0.09 6.30 2.85
N ARG A 141 -0.39 6.89 1.75
CA ARG A 141 -1.85 6.89 1.44
C ARG A 141 -2.39 5.47 1.27
N ASP A 142 -1.54 4.56 0.82
CA ASP A 142 -1.85 3.14 0.67
C ASP A 142 -1.84 2.40 2.01
N GLY A 143 -1.39 3.06 3.08
CA GLY A 143 -1.25 2.60 4.45
C GLY A 143 -0.06 1.66 4.71
N THR A 144 0.85 1.52 3.75
CA THR A 144 2.17 0.92 4.01
C THR A 144 2.99 1.83 4.95
N PRO A 145 3.98 1.30 5.68
CA PRO A 145 4.86 2.12 6.50
C PRO A 145 5.56 3.15 5.61
N TYR A 146 5.64 4.39 6.08
CA TYR A 146 6.39 5.43 5.38
C TYR A 146 7.88 5.11 5.52
N LYS A 147 8.51 4.71 4.41
CA LYS A 147 9.97 4.57 4.34
C LYS A 147 10.60 5.94 4.14
N THR A 148 11.45 6.34 5.07
CA THR A 148 12.23 7.57 4.93
C THR A 148 13.28 7.42 3.82
N LYS A 149 13.79 8.53 3.29
CA LYS A 149 14.80 8.50 2.21
C LYS A 149 16.03 7.68 2.60
N ALA A 150 16.46 7.77 3.86
CA ALA A 150 17.58 7.02 4.42
C ALA A 150 17.38 5.49 4.40
N GLU A 151 16.16 4.99 4.64
CA GLU A 151 15.86 3.54 4.58
C GLU A 151 15.76 3.00 3.15
N ARG A 152 15.40 3.87 2.18
CA ARG A 152 15.46 3.49 0.76
C ARG A 152 16.90 3.32 0.31
N GLU A 153 17.76 4.28 0.67
CA GLU A 153 19.20 4.24 0.37
C GLU A 153 19.91 3.06 1.07
N ALA A 154 19.47 2.66 2.27
CA ALA A 154 20.00 1.47 2.96
C ALA A 154 19.63 0.15 2.25
N LYS A 155 18.38 0.02 1.78
CA LYS A 155 17.93 -1.16 1.01
C LYS A 155 18.54 -1.27 -0.38
N GLU A 156 18.91 -0.14 -0.99
CA GLU A 156 19.64 -0.12 -2.26
C GLU A 156 21.08 -0.62 -2.08
N LYS A 157 21.74 -0.26 -0.97
CA LYS A 157 23.09 -0.74 -0.64
C LYS A 157 23.15 -2.23 -0.32
N GLU A 158 22.16 -2.79 0.37
CA GLU A 158 22.08 -4.24 0.66
C GLU A 158 21.78 -5.10 -0.59
N LYS A 159 21.33 -4.50 -1.70
CA LYS A 159 21.11 -5.20 -2.97
C LYS A 159 22.33 -5.17 -3.90
N GLU A 160 23.33 -4.36 -3.60
CA GLU A 160 24.55 -4.17 -4.39
C GLU A 160 25.77 -4.93 -3.84
N GLU A 161 25.70 -5.50 -2.63
CA GLU A 161 26.66 -6.48 -2.07
C GLU A 161 26.22 -7.93 -2.35
#